data_AF-A0A3N5REW8-F1
#
_entry.id   AF-A0A3N5REW8-F1
#
_cell.length_a   1.000
_cell.length_b   1.000
_cell.length_c   1.000
_cell.angle_alpha   90.00
_cell.angle_beta   90.00
_cell.angle_gamma   90.00
#
_symmetry.space_group_name_H-M   'P 1'
#
loop_
_entity.id
_entity.type
_entity.pdbx_description
1 polymer ?
#
loop_
_entity_poly.entity_id
_entity_poly.type
_entity_poly.pdbx_seq_one_letter_code
_entity_poly.pdbx_strand_id
1 'polypeptide(L)'
;MLISTFKQDKDLYRSANNPFIFNDPPTIEHLQVLLTQTNYPTFLRNSIFIGVIVVLITLIISIPAAYSLARLAGHWGERAGIGIFLVYLVPPTLLFIPLTR
;
A
#
# COMPACT_ATOMS: atom_id res chain seq x y z
N MET A 1 -1.27 -10.99 -12.78
CA MET A 1 -1.07 -11.52 -11.41
C MET A 1 -2.06 -12.64 -11.08
N LEU A 2 -3.37 -12.50 -11.31
CA LEU A 2 -4.34 -13.58 -11.06
C LEU A 2 -3.97 -14.92 -11.75
N ILE A 3 -3.71 -14.91 -13.05
CA ILE A 3 -3.36 -16.12 -13.81
C ILE A 3 -2.02 -16.70 -13.33
N SER A 4 -1.01 -15.85 -13.07
CA SER A 4 0.31 -16.28 -12.64
C SER A 4 0.32 -16.90 -11.24
N THR A 5 -0.58 -16.48 -10.33
CA THR A 5 -0.71 -17.08 -8.99
C THR A 5 -1.09 -18.55 -9.03
N PHE A 6 -1.88 -18.97 -10.03
CA PHE A 6 -2.35 -20.35 -10.17
C PHE A 6 -1.59 -21.13 -11.23
N LYS A 7 -0.56 -20.55 -11.88
CA LYS A 7 0.29 -21.26 -12.84
C LYS A 7 1.35 -22.06 -12.10
N GLN A 8 1.66 -23.25 -12.62
CA GLN A 8 2.80 -24.03 -12.16
C GLN A 8 4.11 -23.37 -12.60
N ASP A 9 5.17 -23.55 -11.82
CA ASP A 9 6.49 -23.00 -12.11
C ASP A 9 7.00 -23.37 -13.51
N LYS A 10 6.83 -24.64 -13.89
CA LYS A 10 7.20 -25.14 -15.23
C LYS A 10 6.45 -24.42 -16.37
N ASP A 11 5.21 -23.97 -16.12
CA ASP A 11 4.39 -23.23 -17.09
C ASP A 11 4.84 -21.76 -17.17
N LEU A 12 5.40 -21.22 -16.09
CA LEU A 12 5.98 -19.87 -16.06
C LEU A 12 7.36 -19.79 -16.73
N TYR A 13 8.19 -20.83 -16.59
CA TYR A 13 9.57 -20.81 -17.11
C TYR A 13 9.68 -21.15 -18.60
N ARG A 14 8.65 -21.75 -19.21
CA ARG A 14 8.71 -22.16 -20.62
C ARG A 14 8.29 -20.99 -21.53
N SER A 15 9.25 -20.31 -22.16
CA SER A 15 8.98 -19.15 -23.03
C SER A 15 8.11 -19.44 -24.26
N ALA A 16 7.96 -20.71 -24.66
CA ALA A 16 7.07 -21.13 -25.74
C ALA A 16 5.58 -21.18 -25.32
N ASN A 17 5.29 -21.16 -24.02
CA ASN A 17 3.94 -21.21 -23.49
C ASN A 17 3.27 -19.83 -23.57
N ASN A 18 1.98 -19.80 -23.87
CA ASN A 18 1.22 -18.55 -23.85
C ASN A 18 1.00 -18.10 -22.38
N PRO A 19 1.43 -16.88 -22.00
CA PRO A 19 1.38 -16.42 -20.60
C PRO A 19 -0.04 -16.08 -20.11
N PHE A 20 -1.01 -15.91 -21.01
CA PHE A 20 -2.37 -15.51 -20.68
C PHE A 20 -3.37 -16.68 -20.56
N ILE A 21 -2.92 -17.91 -20.80
CA ILE A 21 -3.74 -19.13 -20.66
C ILE A 21 -3.03 -20.14 -19.77
N PHE A 22 -3.77 -21.09 -19.21
CA PHE A 22 -3.19 -22.22 -18.48
C PHE A 22 -2.79 -23.30 -19.48
N ASN A 23 -1.48 -23.57 -19.61
CA ASN A 23 -0.99 -24.66 -20.46
C ASN A 23 -0.90 -25.97 -19.67
N ASP A 24 -0.75 -25.87 -18.36
CA ASP A 24 -0.85 -26.95 -17.37
C ASP A 24 -2.04 -26.71 -16.42
N PRO A 25 -2.55 -27.75 -15.72
CA PRO A 25 -3.62 -27.59 -14.74
C PRO A 25 -3.25 -26.57 -13.65
N PRO A 26 -4.22 -25.73 -13.22
CA PRO A 26 -3.97 -24.74 -12.19
C PRO A 26 -3.54 -25.38 -10.86
N THR A 27 -2.66 -24.69 -10.13
CA THR A 27 -2.13 -25.12 -8.82
C THR A 27 -2.44 -24.10 -7.73
N ILE A 28 -2.51 -24.56 -6.48
CA ILE A 28 -2.62 -23.74 -5.27
C ILE A 28 -1.36 -23.82 -4.39
N GLU A 29 -0.34 -24.52 -4.86
CA GLU A 29 0.91 -24.77 -4.12
C GLU A 29 1.58 -23.48 -3.67
N HIS A 30 1.63 -22.46 -4.54
CA HIS A 30 2.15 -21.12 -4.20
C HIS A 30 1.47 -20.50 -2.99
N LEU A 31 0.15 -20.64 -2.90
CA LEU A 31 -0.63 -20.12 -1.76
C LEU A 31 -0.36 -20.93 -0.50
N GLN A 32 -0.26 -22.25 -0.61
CA GLN A 32 0.05 -23.12 0.53
C GLN A 32 1.44 -22.80 1.08
N VAL A 33 2.46 -22.74 0.22
CA VAL A 33 3.83 -22.39 0.61
C VAL A 33 3.85 -21.00 1.26
N LEU A 34 3.24 -20.00 0.62
CA LEU A 34 3.20 -18.64 1.15
C LEU A 34 2.54 -18.58 2.54
N LEU A 35 1.39 -19.23 2.74
CA LEU A 35 0.61 -19.13 3.96
C LEU A 35 1.09 -20.04 5.09
N THR A 36 1.76 -21.15 4.79
CA THR A 36 2.12 -22.17 5.80
C THR A 36 3.62 -22.32 6.01
N GLN A 37 4.43 -22.00 5.01
CA GLN A 37 5.88 -22.22 5.02
C GLN A 37 6.68 -20.92 5.08
N THR A 38 6.02 -19.75 5.16
CA THR A 38 6.68 -18.44 5.28
C THR A 38 6.07 -17.58 6.38
N ASN A 39 6.74 -16.47 6.71
CA ASN A 39 6.25 -15.46 7.66
C ASN A 39 5.17 -14.52 7.08
N TYR A 40 4.66 -14.81 5.88
CA TYR A 40 3.68 -13.96 5.21
C TYR A 40 2.41 -13.69 6.03
N PRO A 41 1.80 -14.66 6.76
CA PRO A 41 0.63 -14.39 7.59
C PRO A 41 0.91 -13.35 8.68
N THR A 42 2.10 -13.40 9.28
CA THR A 42 2.54 -12.43 10.30
C THR A 42 2.74 -11.06 9.67
N PHE A 43 3.39 -10.97 8.51
CA PHE A 43 3.54 -9.73 7.76
C PHE A 43 2.19 -9.10 7.40
N LEU A 44 1.25 -9.93 6.92
CA LEU A 44 -0.10 -9.50 6.56
C LEU A 44 -0.84 -8.94 7.78
N ARG A 45 -0.81 -9.66 8.91
CA ARG A 45 -1.43 -9.22 10.16
C ARG A 45 -0.82 -7.90 10.65
N ASN A 46 0.50 -7.78 10.65
CA ASN A 46 1.19 -6.56 11.08
C ASN A 46 0.82 -5.37 10.19
N SER A 47 0.81 -5.57 8.87
CA SER A 47 0.46 -4.52 7.90
C SER A 47 -0.98 -4.04 8.07
N ILE A 48 -1.93 -4.97 8.23
CA ILE A 48 -3.33 -4.63 8.50
C ILE A 48 -3.46 -3.88 9.83
N PHE A 49 -2.83 -4.39 10.89
CA PHE A 49 -2.91 -3.79 12.22
C PHE A 49 -2.34 -2.36 12.24
N ILE A 50 -1.13 -2.17 11.72
CA ILE A 50 -0.50 -0.85 11.63
C ILE A 50 -1.31 0.06 10.71
N GLY A 51 -1.76 -0.44 9.56
CA GLY A 51 -2.58 0.33 8.62
C GLY A 51 -3.87 0.85 9.25
N VAL A 52 -4.60 0.00 9.99
CA VAL A 52 -5.81 0.39 10.71
C VAL A 52 -5.52 1.48 11.74
N ILE A 53 -4.47 1.30 12.55
CA ILE A 53 -4.09 2.29 13.57
C ILE A 53 -3.73 3.64 12.93
N VAL A 54 -2.92 3.63 11.86
CA VAL A 54 -2.52 4.84 11.14
C VAL A 54 -3.74 5.55 10.58
N VAL A 55 -4.67 4.83 9.95
CA VAL A 55 -5.92 5.41 9.42
C VAL A 55 -6.74 6.04 10.54
N LEU A 56 -6.94 5.33 11.66
CA LEU A 56 -7.71 5.85 12.79
C LEU A 56 -7.11 7.13 13.38
N ILE A 57 -5.80 7.13 13.67
CA ILE A 57 -5.10 8.31 14.20
C ILE A 57 -5.21 9.48 13.20
N THR A 58 -4.99 9.19 11.91
CA THR A 58 -5.04 10.20 10.86
C THR A 58 -6.43 10.82 10.77
N LEU A 59 -7.49 10.03 10.81
CA LEU A 59 -8.87 10.53 10.76
C LEU A 59 -9.23 11.35 12.01
N ILE A 60 -8.86 10.86 13.20
CA ILE A 60 -9.12 11.56 14.47
C ILE A 60 -8.52 12.96 14.47
N ILE A 61 -7.32 13.13 13.89
CA ILE A 61 -6.63 14.42 13.83
C ILE A 61 -7.12 15.26 12.63
N SER A 62 -7.20 14.64 11.45
CA SER A 62 -7.43 15.36 10.20
C SER A 62 -8.87 15.84 10.05
N ILE A 63 -9.87 15.09 10.55
CA ILE A 63 -11.28 15.48 10.41
C ILE A 63 -11.57 16.80 11.15
N PRO A 64 -11.24 16.96 12.46
CA PRO A 64 -11.43 18.24 13.14
C PRO A 64 -10.60 19.37 12.53
N ALA A 65 -9.36 19.09 12.12
CA ALA A 65 -8.50 20.09 11.47
C ALA A 65 -9.12 20.60 10.16
N ALA A 66 -9.59 19.68 9.30
CA ALA A 66 -10.26 20.02 8.06
C ALA A 66 -11.56 20.79 8.28
N TYR A 67 -12.36 20.39 9.29
CA TYR A 67 -13.58 21.11 9.65
C TYR A 67 -13.29 22.55 10.09
N SER A 68 -12.28 22.74 10.95
CA SER A 68 -11.87 24.06 11.41
C SER A 68 -11.39 24.94 10.25
N LEU A 69 -10.57 24.40 9.36
CA LEU A 69 -10.10 25.12 8.17
C LEU A 69 -11.26 25.53 7.25
N ALA A 70 -12.22 24.64 7.03
CA ALA A 70 -13.33 24.87 6.11
C ALA A 70 -14.43 25.79 6.67
N ARG A 71 -14.65 25.80 7.99
CA ARG A 71 -15.81 26.46 8.60
C ARG A 71 -15.48 27.54 9.63
N LEU A 72 -14.32 27.48 10.29
CA LEU A 72 -14.00 28.34 11.44
C LEU A 72 -12.83 29.31 11.17
N ALA A 73 -11.89 28.95 10.29
CA ALA A 73 -10.62 29.67 10.14
C ALA A 73 -10.68 30.92 9.24
N GLY A 74 -11.76 31.13 8.48
CA GLY A 74 -11.90 32.28 7.57
C GLY A 74 -10.72 32.42 6.60
N HIS A 75 -10.23 33.64 6.40
CA HIS A 75 -9.11 33.95 5.49
C HIS A 75 -7.77 33.26 5.88
N TRP A 76 -7.59 32.86 7.14
CA TRP A 76 -6.41 32.10 7.57
C TRP A 76 -6.47 30.64 7.09
N GLY A 77 -7.67 30.09 6.92
CA GLY A 77 -7.89 28.74 6.44
C GLY A 77 -7.40 28.53 5.00
N GLU A 78 -7.63 29.52 4.13
CA GLU A 78 -7.18 29.48 2.73
C GLU A 78 -5.64 29.44 2.64
N ARG A 79 -4.95 30.33 3.36
CA ARG A 79 -3.48 30.38 3.37
C ARG A 79 -2.86 29.11 3.94
N ALA A 80 -3.44 28.58 5.02
CA ALA A 80 -3.00 27.32 5.60
C ALA A 80 -3.20 26.14 4.65
N GLY A 81 -4.34 26.09 3.93
CA GLY A 81 -4.62 25.07 2.92
C GLY A 81 -3.60 25.08 1.78
N ILE A 82 -3.26 26.27 1.26
CA ILE A 82 -2.21 26.43 0.24
C ILE A 82 -0.86 25.94 0.78
N GLY A 83 -0.51 26.30 2.02
CA GLY A 83 0.72 25.83 2.66
C GLY A 83 0.80 24.31 2.76
N ILE A 84 -0.27 23.65 3.22
CA ILE A 84 -0.36 22.19 3.30
C ILE A 84 -0.20 21.57 1.91
N PHE A 85 -0.85 22.13 0.89
CA PHE A 85 -0.73 21.65 -0.48
C PHE A 85 0.71 21.74 -1.00
N LEU A 86 1.40 22.86 -0.74
CA LEU A 86 2.81 23.02 -1.13
C LEU A 86 3.72 22.00 -0.47
N VAL A 87 3.51 21.68 0.81
CA VAL A 87 4.28 20.62 1.50
C VAL A 87 4.02 19.25 0.87
N TYR A 88 2.78 18.96 0.45
CA TYR A 88 2.43 17.70 -0.19
C TYR A 88 3.11 17.48 -1.56
N LEU A 89 3.52 18.56 -2.24
CA LEU A 89 4.27 18.48 -3.49
C LEU A 89 5.73 18.04 -3.28
N VAL A 90 6.26 18.10 -2.05
CA VAL A 90 7.63 17.66 -1.75
C VAL A 90 7.72 16.14 -1.92
N PRO A 91 8.64 15.64 -2.76
CA PRO A 91 8.80 14.20 -2.95
C PRO A 91 9.11 13.49 -1.62
N PRO A 92 8.32 12.47 -1.21
CA PRO A 92 8.51 11.80 0.06
C PRO A 92 9.86 11.08 0.15
N THR A 93 10.48 10.75 -1.00
CA THR A 93 11.83 10.17 -1.06
C THR A 93 12.90 11.08 -0.47
N LEU A 94 12.74 12.41 -0.52
CA LEU A 94 13.68 13.36 0.08
C LEU A 94 13.71 13.28 1.61
N LEU A 95 12.62 12.83 2.24
CA LEU A 95 12.53 12.65 3.69
C LEU A 95 13.45 11.52 4.20
N PHE A 96 13.89 10.62 3.32
CA PHE A 96 14.80 9.53 3.68
C PHE A 96 16.28 9.94 3.69
N ILE A 97 16.66 11.03 3.03
CA ILE A 97 18.05 11.52 2.98
C ILE A 97 18.65 11.74 4.38
N PRO A 98 18.00 12.48 5.31
CA PRO A 98 18.55 12.70 6.65
C PRO A 98 18.52 11.44 7.54
N LEU A 99 17.74 10.41 7.20
CA LEU A 99 17.63 9.16 7.98
C LEU A 99 18.79 8.17 7.72
N THR A 100 19.68 8.47 6.76
CA THR A 100 20.79 7.59 6.36
C THR A 100 22.13 7.93 7.04
N ARG A 101 22.13 8.82 8.05
CA ARG A 101 23.31 9.13 8.88
C ARG A 101 23.24 8.45 10.23
#